data_AF-A0A1J5PNW2-F1
#
_entry.id   AF-A0A1J5PNW2-F1
#
_cell.length_a   1.000
_cell.length_b   1.000
_cell.length_c   1.000
_cell.angle_alpha   90.00
_cell.angle_beta   90.00
_cell.angle_gamma   90.00
#
_symmetry.space_group_name_H-M   'P 1'
#
loop_
_entity.id
_entity.type
_entity.pdbx_description
1 polymer ?
#
loop_
_entity_poly.entity_id
_entity_poly.type
_entity_poly.pdbx_seq_one_letter_code
_entity_poly.pdbx_strand_id
1 'polypeptide(L)'
;MNVVPVECLSACNQGCSVALSAPDRWSYVYGRLSEENAGDVIAGAAAYAAAPDGIVPWRTRPEIFRKQSLARIPPIASLSEAAE
;
A
#
# COMPACT_ATOMS: atom_id res chain seq x y z
N MET A 1 -8.44 -0.64 10.08
CA MET A 1 -7.31 0.01 9.39
C MET A 1 -6.56 0.82 10.45
N ASN A 2 -5.24 0.66 10.55
CA ASN A 2 -4.41 1.41 11.49
C ASN A 2 -3.36 2.21 10.72
N VAL A 3 -3.05 3.41 11.17
CA VAL A 3 -1.98 4.24 10.61
C VAL A 3 -0.85 4.27 11.62
N VAL A 4 0.33 3.85 11.20
CA VAL A 4 1.52 3.82 12.05
C VAL A 4 2.66 4.56 11.36
N PRO A 5 3.48 5.33 12.11
CA PRO A 5 4.73 5.83 11.57
C PRO A 5 5.68 4.64 11.33
N VAL A 6 6.46 4.73 10.26
CA VAL A 6 7.54 3.78 9.94
C VAL A 6 8.80 4.58 9.66
N GLU A 7 9.97 3.99 9.89
CA GLU A 7 11.24 4.74 9.76
C GLU A 7 11.61 5.03 8.30
N CYS A 8 11.69 4.00 7.46
CA CYS A 8 12.22 4.14 6.11
C CYS A 8 11.47 3.27 5.09
N LEU A 9 11.02 3.91 4.01
CA LEU A 9 10.50 3.24 2.80
C LEU A 9 11.47 3.36 1.61
N SER A 10 12.68 3.86 1.84
CA SER A 10 13.68 4.19 0.80
C SER A 10 13.13 5.11 -0.31
N ALA A 11 12.11 5.90 0.00
CA ALA A 11 11.38 6.75 -0.92
C ALA A 11 11.77 8.23 -0.80
N CYS A 12 12.98 8.54 -0.33
CA CYS A 12 13.39 9.90 0.07
C CYS A 12 13.21 10.94 -1.06
N ASN A 13 13.53 10.58 -2.31
CA ASN A 13 13.37 11.47 -3.46
C ASN A 13 11.97 11.42 -4.08
N GLN A 14 11.02 10.76 -3.42
CA GLN A 14 9.63 10.64 -3.85
C GLN A 14 8.69 11.45 -2.96
N GLY A 15 9.13 12.39 -2.12
CA GLY A 15 8.23 13.20 -1.29
C GLY A 15 7.41 12.35 -0.28
N CYS A 16 6.20 12.79 0.07
CA CYS A 16 5.37 12.03 1.02
C CYS A 16 5.04 10.65 0.45
N SER A 17 5.12 9.63 1.31
CA SER A 17 4.95 8.23 0.94
C SER A 17 4.16 7.47 2.00
N VAL A 18 3.50 6.40 1.56
CA VAL A 18 2.71 5.52 2.41
C VAL A 18 2.84 4.09 1.90
N ALA A 19 2.85 3.13 2.83
CA ALA A 19 2.74 1.72 2.51
C ALA A 19 1.36 1.18 2.92
N LEU A 20 0.76 0.36 2.07
CA LEU A 20 -0.41 -0.44 2.40
C LEU A 20 0.01 -1.90 2.46
N SER A 21 -0.20 -2.55 3.60
CA SER A 21 0.16 -3.94 3.83
C SER A 21 -0.85 -4.62 4.75
N ALA A 22 -0.98 -5.93 4.56
CA ALA A 22 -1.72 -6.83 5.43
C ALA A 22 -1.19 -8.26 5.24
N PRO A 23 -1.39 -9.16 6.23
CA PRO A 23 -1.03 -10.57 6.10
C PRO A 23 -1.63 -11.19 4.84
N ASP A 24 -0.84 -12.04 4.18
CA ASP A 24 -1.21 -12.82 2.98
C ASP A 24 -1.75 -12.00 1.81
N ARG A 25 -1.44 -10.70 1.76
CA ARG A 25 -1.91 -9.77 0.74
C ARG A 25 -0.78 -9.05 0.04
N TRP A 26 -1.01 -8.68 -1.22
CA TRP A 26 -0.11 -7.81 -1.96
C TRP A 26 0.07 -6.51 -1.21
N SER A 27 1.30 -6.03 -1.09
CA SER A 27 1.61 -4.75 -0.45
C SER A 27 1.98 -3.70 -1.50
N TYR A 28 1.72 -2.43 -1.18
CA TYR A 28 2.01 -1.30 -2.06
C TYR A 28 2.82 -0.26 -1.34
N VAL A 29 3.76 0.35 -2.05
CA VAL A 29 4.39 1.62 -1.63
C VAL A 29 3.98 2.68 -2.63
N TYR A 30 3.33 3.72 -2.13
CA TYR A 30 2.97 4.91 -2.90
C TYR A 30 3.88 6.06 -2.50
N GLY A 31 4.27 6.88 -3.46
CA GLY A 31 5.03 8.10 -3.23
C GLY A 31 4.60 9.22 -4.16
N ARG A 32 5.32 10.32 -4.09
CA ARG A 32 5.04 11.62 -4.73
C ARG A 32 3.63 12.09 -4.39
N LEU A 33 3.32 11.98 -3.10
CA LEU A 33 2.10 12.50 -2.48
C LEU A 33 2.37 13.85 -1.84
N SER A 34 1.31 14.59 -1.61
CA SER A 34 1.24 15.87 -0.90
C SER A 34 0.05 15.86 0.07
N GLU A 35 -0.07 16.89 0.92
CA GLU A 35 -1.15 17.02 1.91
C GLU A 35 -2.55 16.97 1.27
N GLU A 36 -2.71 17.56 0.08
CA GLU A 36 -3.95 17.53 -0.72
C GLU A 36 -4.41 16.10 -1.07
N ASN A 37 -3.51 15.11 -1.07
CA ASN A 37 -3.85 13.72 -1.37
C ASN A 37 -4.28 12.93 -0.13
N ALA A 38 -4.32 13.52 1.07
CA ALA A 38 -4.64 12.78 2.30
C ALA A 38 -6.01 12.06 2.22
N GLY A 39 -7.02 12.70 1.61
CA GLY A 39 -8.33 12.10 1.39
C GLY A 39 -8.28 10.87 0.47
N ASP A 40 -7.52 10.97 -0.63
CA ASP A 40 -7.30 9.86 -1.56
C ASP A 40 -6.54 8.71 -0.92
N VAL A 41 -5.58 9.01 -0.04
CA VAL A 41 -4.83 7.98 0.72
C VAL A 41 -5.77 7.19 1.61
N ILE A 42 -6.67 7.86 2.33
CA ILE A 42 -7.68 7.20 3.17
C ILE A 42 -8.63 6.36 2.31
N ALA A 43 -9.14 6.93 1.21
CA ALA A 43 -10.04 6.22 0.30
C ALA A 43 -9.38 4.97 -0.31
N GLY A 44 -8.12 5.10 -0.74
CA GLY A 44 -7.37 4.00 -1.32
C GLY A 44 -7.00 2.93 -0.30
N ALA A 45 -6.71 3.30 0.94
CA ALA A 45 -6.49 2.35 2.01
C ALA A 45 -7.77 1.62 2.45
N ALA A 46 -8.93 2.29 2.42
CA ALA A 46 -10.22 1.65 2.61
C ALA A 46 -10.54 0.64 1.49
N ALA A 47 -10.28 1.02 0.23
CA ALA A 47 -10.42 0.12 -0.91
C ALA A 47 -9.47 -1.08 -0.82
N TYR A 48 -8.24 -0.86 -0.36
CA TYR A 48 -7.27 -1.93 -0.08
C TYR A 48 -7.75 -2.89 1.02
N ALA A 49 -8.29 -2.35 2.11
CA ALA A 49 -8.83 -3.17 3.20
C ALA A 49 -9.98 -4.08 2.74
N ALA A 50 -10.77 -3.64 1.77
CA ALA A 50 -11.85 -4.41 1.15
C ALA A 50 -11.36 -5.41 0.08
N ALA A 51 -10.11 -5.34 -0.37
CA ALA A 51 -9.54 -6.26 -1.35
C ALA A 51 -8.98 -7.52 -0.64
N PRO A 52 -9.53 -8.72 -0.88
CA PRO A 52 -9.13 -9.94 -0.16
C PRO A 52 -7.66 -10.34 -0.37
N ASP A 53 -7.13 -10.09 -1.56
CA ASP A 53 -5.74 -10.37 -1.96
C ASP A 53 -4.85 -9.12 -1.91
N GLY A 54 -5.39 -7.97 -1.47
CA GLY A 54 -4.72 -6.68 -1.50
C GLY A 54 -4.66 -6.04 -2.89
N ILE A 55 -5.23 -6.63 -3.94
CA ILE A 55 -5.25 -6.04 -5.28
C ILE A 55 -6.55 -5.25 -5.48
N VAL A 56 -6.46 -3.93 -5.28
CA VAL A 56 -7.59 -3.04 -5.56
C VAL A 56 -7.87 -2.99 -7.07
N PRO A 57 -9.11 -3.30 -7.52
CA PRO A 57 -9.50 -3.19 -8.93
C PRO A 57 -9.20 -1.81 -9.51
N TRP A 58 -8.74 -1.77 -10.76
CA TRP A 58 -8.28 -0.53 -11.40
C TRP A 58 -9.30 0.62 -11.33
N ARG A 59 -10.58 0.31 -11.58
CA ARG A 59 -11.67 1.30 -11.61
C ARG A 59 -12.02 1.88 -10.23
N THR A 60 -11.82 1.12 -9.16
CA THR A 60 -12.13 1.55 -7.79
C THR A 60 -10.93 2.20 -7.10
N ARG A 61 -9.74 2.12 -7.70
CA ARG A 61 -8.53 2.76 -7.20
C ARG A 61 -8.60 4.28 -7.39
N PRO A 62 -8.27 5.09 -6.36
CA PRO A 62 -8.09 6.54 -6.51
C PRO A 62 -7.11 6.85 -7.64
N GLU A 63 -7.31 7.96 -8.35
CA GLU A 63 -6.48 8.28 -9.51
C GLU A 63 -4.99 8.41 -9.13
N ILE A 64 -4.71 9.05 -8.00
CA ILE A 64 -3.35 9.21 -7.51
C ILE A 64 -2.65 7.84 -7.35
N PHE A 65 -3.31 6.83 -6.79
CA PHE A 65 -2.74 5.47 -6.64
C PHE A 65 -2.55 4.72 -7.97
N ARG A 66 -3.19 5.13 -9.06
CA ARG A 66 -2.94 4.55 -10.39
C ARG A 66 -1.58 4.96 -10.95
N LYS A 67 -1.12 6.18 -10.65
CA LYS A 67 0.12 6.78 -11.19
C LYS A 67 1.29 6.75 -10.20
N GLN A 68 1.00 6.66 -8.91
CA GLN A 68 1.96 6.90 -7.84
C GLN A 68 2.55 5.63 -7.19
N SER A 69 2.27 4.45 -7.73
CA SER A 69 2.85 3.19 -7.23
C SER A 69 4.37 3.18 -7.48
N LEU A 70 5.15 3.07 -6.42
CA LEU A 70 6.61 2.90 -6.49
C LEU A 70 6.99 1.42 -6.51
N ALA A 71 6.31 0.63 -5.68
CA ALA A 71 6.51 -0.81 -5.60
C ALA A 71 5.18 -1.50 -5.36
N ARG A 72 5.08 -2.72 -5.89
CA ARG A 72 4.04 -3.68 -5.54
C ARG A 72 4.74 -4.98 -5.16
N ILE A 73 4.59 -5.36 -3.90
CA ILE A 73 5.35 -6.43 -3.26
C ILE A 73 4.40 -7.63 -3.12
N PRO A 74 4.78 -8.83 -3.59
CA PRO A 74 3.94 -10.02 -3.44
C PRO A 74 3.67 -10.32 -1.97
N PRO A 75 2.56 -11.02 -1.64
CA PRO A 75 2.37 -11.55 -0.31
C PRO A 75 3.63 -12.30 0.12
N ILE A 76 4.20 -11.92 1.25
CA ILE A 76 5.17 -12.77 1.92
C ILE A 76 4.32 -13.91 2.45
N ALA A 77 4.44 -15.09 1.83
CA ALA A 77 3.79 -16.27 2.35
C ALA A 77 4.15 -16.34 3.83
N SER A 78 3.14 -16.44 4.70
CA SER A 78 3.36 -17.04 6.01
C SER A 78 4.14 -18.33 5.73
N LEU A 79 5.41 -18.37 6.13
CA LEU A 79 6.13 -19.63 6.24
C LEU A 79 5.28 -20.41 7.25
N SER A 80 4.41 -21.30 6.78
CA SER A 80 3.98 -22.40 7.62
C SER A 80 5.25 -23.10 8.09
N GLU A 81 5.26 -23.63 9.31
CA GLU A 81 6.33 -24.41 9.98
C GLU A 81 6.82 -25.67 9.21
N ALA A 82 6.76 -25.69 7.88
CA ALA A 82 7.21 -26.77 7.00
C ALA A 82 8.68 -26.61 6.59
N ALA A 83 9.51 -26.26 7.57
CA ALA A 83 10.96 -26.45 7.49
C ALA A 83 11.40 -27.15 8.79
N GLU A 84 10.89 -28.37 8.96
CA GLU A 84 11.55 -29.40 9.76
C GLU A 84 12.44 -30.24 8.85
#